data_AF-A0A0F9HUL3-F1
#
_entry.id   AF-A0A0F9HUL3-F1
#
_cell.length_a   1.000
_cell.length_b   1.000
_cell.length_c   1.000
_cell.angle_alpha   90.00
_cell.angle_beta   90.00
_cell.angle_gamma   90.00
#
_symmetry.space_group_name_H-M   'P 1'
#
loop_
_entity.id
_entity.type
_entity.pdbx_description
1 polymer ?
#
loop_
_entity_poly.entity_id
_entity_poly.type
_entity_poly.pdbx_seq_one_letter_code
_entity_poly.pdbx_strand_id
1 'polypeptide(L)'
;MVSKNPAIIIDDSGKTHVVWEDGTDGVWGSDVEIMYATYTEATGWSNVSIISDGFNGVYWNMRTSAEPDIGIDSLGNVHVVWYDDTNGPWGGGASDYEIMYTKYTEATGWSNITIISDGYGGIYWNDDTSARPSIVVDKIDNIHVVWDDNTNGAWGIDSEIMYANYTEATGWSNVSIISDGYNSIYWNDGSSVDPDITIDSLGNIHVVWYDNTVGVWGGGGDTEIMYASYIEATGWSNITIISDGLNDIYWNDDTSARPSIAIDRNDNIHVVWEDWTYGVWGGGTDTEIMYTSYSEDTGWSFPEVISDGFNNVYWNTGFSLNPSIAVDGLGNVHVVWYDNTVGGWGGGTDVEIMYTSYSENTGWILPKVISDRYSGVNWNDDDSYYPSIAYGNEEMHVVWSDWTDGVWGTDVEIMYSSVSVDLNPTDFELSTNAGNPDSDGVFGLLWTESGGAYNYSAYHYSSYISEINSSVTLIQDGLTIPSLILTGYTNGTYYIVVEAVNEFGSTLSNCISVEVLLPYVPQVLQTPSGSSIPFGNFYLIISIIGIIYLIVHIKRKL
;
A
#
# COMPACT_ATOMS: atom_id res chain seq x y z
N MET A 1 28.48 16.81 1.73
CA MET A 1 27.91 16.45 3.05
C MET A 1 26.63 15.70 2.75
N VAL A 2 26.15 14.86 3.65
CA VAL A 2 25.34 13.71 3.25
C VAL A 2 23.94 13.85 3.82
N SER A 3 22.97 14.18 2.97
CA SER A 3 21.54 13.99 3.27
C SER A 3 21.16 12.56 2.91
N LYS A 4 20.56 11.82 3.84
CA LYS A 4 20.26 10.38 3.66
C LYS A 4 18.96 9.97 4.34
N ASN A 5 18.54 8.74 4.04
CA ASN A 5 17.43 8.05 4.71
C ASN A 5 16.18 8.93 4.86
N PRO A 6 15.65 9.47 3.75
CA PRO A 6 14.45 10.29 3.83
C PRO A 6 13.22 9.41 4.11
N ALA A 7 12.30 9.92 4.94
CA ALA A 7 10.96 9.37 5.12
C ALA A 7 9.91 10.43 4.78
N ILE A 8 8.78 10.00 4.21
CA ILE A 8 7.74 10.88 3.67
C ILE A 8 6.35 10.46 4.16
N ILE A 9 5.50 11.44 4.45
CA ILE A 9 4.06 11.24 4.69
C ILE A 9 3.25 12.43 4.13
N ILE A 10 1.99 12.19 3.79
CA ILE A 10 1.08 13.20 3.27
C ILE A 10 -0.08 13.38 4.27
N ASP A 11 -0.38 14.62 4.64
CA ASP A 11 -1.52 14.93 5.50
C ASP A 11 -2.85 14.95 4.73
N ASP A 12 -3.98 14.86 5.45
CA ASP A 12 -5.33 14.91 4.86
C ASP A 12 -5.61 16.22 4.08
N SER A 13 -4.79 17.26 4.24
CA SER A 13 -4.87 18.51 3.48
C SER A 13 -4.08 18.48 2.17
N GLY A 14 -3.37 17.38 1.89
CA GLY A 14 -2.48 17.22 0.75
C GLY A 14 -1.11 17.87 0.94
N LYS A 15 -0.71 18.19 2.17
CA LYS A 15 0.63 18.70 2.48
C LYS A 15 1.58 17.52 2.64
N THR A 16 2.68 17.56 1.91
CA THR A 16 3.76 16.58 2.04
C THR A 16 4.67 16.97 3.18
N HIS A 17 5.08 16.01 4.00
CA HIS A 17 6.03 16.14 5.09
C HIS A 17 7.20 15.21 4.84
N VAL A 18 8.43 15.72 4.92
CA VAL A 18 9.65 14.93 4.71
C VAL A 18 10.62 15.16 5.86
N VAL A 19 11.18 14.06 6.36
CA VAL A 19 12.30 14.05 7.31
C VAL A 19 13.49 13.32 6.69
N TRP A 20 14.71 13.70 7.07
CA TRP A 20 15.94 13.05 6.60
C TRP A 20 17.08 13.30 7.58
N GLU A 21 18.13 12.48 7.54
CA GLU A 21 19.37 12.72 8.28
C GLU A 21 20.31 13.59 7.44
N ASP A 22 21.00 14.54 8.07
CA ASP A 22 21.88 15.49 7.38
C ASP A 22 23.15 15.78 8.19
N GLY A 23 24.31 15.53 7.58
CA GLY A 23 25.63 15.75 8.18
C GLY A 23 26.28 17.09 7.83
N THR A 24 25.51 18.13 7.50
CA THR A 24 26.02 19.45 7.15
C THR A 24 26.38 20.27 8.38
N ASP A 25 27.64 20.73 8.42
CA ASP A 25 28.12 21.65 9.46
C ASP A 25 27.26 22.94 9.52
N GLY A 26 26.76 23.27 10.71
CA GLY A 26 25.91 24.44 10.91
C GLY A 26 26.12 25.17 12.23
N VAL A 27 25.14 25.98 12.64
CA VAL A 27 25.13 26.58 13.98
C VAL A 27 24.79 25.58 15.08
N TRP A 28 24.28 24.42 14.67
CA TRP A 28 23.93 23.25 15.48
C TRP A 28 25.17 22.42 15.82
N GLY A 29 25.99 22.10 14.84
CA GLY A 29 27.21 21.35 15.09
C GLY A 29 27.86 20.84 13.81
N SER A 30 28.56 19.71 13.94
CA SER A 30 29.18 18.96 12.83
C SER A 30 28.75 17.48 12.83
N ASP A 31 27.82 17.17 13.72
CA ASP A 31 27.12 15.91 13.89
C ASP A 31 25.95 15.81 12.91
N VAL A 32 25.44 14.59 12.76
CA VAL A 32 24.31 14.31 11.86
C VAL A 32 23.02 14.63 12.62
N GLU A 33 22.14 15.39 11.99
CA GLU A 33 20.88 15.84 12.57
C GLU A 33 19.69 15.40 11.72
N ILE A 34 18.52 15.30 12.33
CA ILE A 34 17.26 15.12 11.63
C ILE A 34 16.72 16.49 11.19
N MET A 35 16.50 16.58 9.89
CA MET A 35 15.92 17.71 9.20
C MET A 35 14.45 17.44 8.89
N TYR A 36 13.67 18.52 8.71
CA TYR A 36 12.26 18.47 8.37
C TYR A 36 11.87 19.60 7.40
N ALA A 37 11.10 19.26 6.38
CA ALA A 37 10.49 20.23 5.47
C ALA A 37 9.10 19.77 5.02
N THR A 38 8.30 20.74 4.56
CA THR A 38 6.96 20.50 4.01
C THR A 38 6.81 21.03 2.61
N TYR A 39 5.94 20.43 1.80
CA TYR A 39 5.62 20.89 0.46
C TYR A 39 4.11 21.02 0.26
N THR A 40 3.69 22.07 -0.45
CA THR A 40 2.37 22.17 -1.09
C THR A 40 2.55 22.77 -2.48
N GLU A 41 1.67 22.45 -3.43
CA GLU A 41 1.72 23.10 -4.75
C GLU A 41 1.61 24.63 -4.69
N ALA A 42 0.87 25.14 -3.69
CA ALA A 42 0.61 26.56 -3.54
C ALA A 42 1.84 27.35 -3.07
N THR A 43 2.70 26.74 -2.26
CA THR A 43 3.84 27.42 -1.61
C THR A 43 5.21 26.89 -2.02
N GLY A 44 5.27 25.71 -2.64
CA GLY A 44 6.49 24.94 -2.77
C GLY A 44 7.01 24.45 -1.42
N TRP A 45 8.29 24.06 -1.40
CA TRP A 45 9.00 23.62 -0.20
C TRP A 45 9.13 24.74 0.83
N SER A 46 8.91 24.41 2.10
CA SER A 46 9.23 25.27 3.23
C SER A 46 10.74 25.41 3.43
N ASN A 47 11.15 26.32 4.32
CA ASN A 47 12.50 26.24 4.86
C ASN A 47 12.67 24.96 5.68
N VAL A 48 13.89 24.45 5.73
CA VAL A 48 14.28 23.30 6.54
C VAL A 48 14.28 23.67 8.02
N SER A 49 13.76 22.77 8.86
CA SER A 49 13.83 22.83 10.33
C SER A 49 14.69 21.68 10.84
N ILE A 50 15.54 21.93 11.83
CA ILE A 50 16.27 20.88 12.55
C ILE A 50 15.45 20.48 13.77
N ILE A 51 15.28 19.18 14.00
CA ILE A 51 14.36 18.68 15.03
C ILE A 51 15.05 17.84 16.13
N SER A 52 16.30 17.42 15.91
CA SER A 52 17.08 16.58 16.83
C SER A 52 18.03 17.35 17.75
N ASP A 53 18.50 18.54 17.37
CA ASP A 53 19.48 19.34 18.14
C ASP A 53 18.89 20.06 19.39
N GLY A 54 17.87 19.46 20.01
CA GLY A 54 17.23 19.98 21.21
C GLY A 54 16.18 21.09 20.98
N PHE A 55 15.70 21.66 22.08
CA PHE A 55 14.48 22.49 22.09
C PHE A 55 14.71 23.86 22.71
N ASN A 56 14.10 24.91 22.12
CA ASN A 56 14.15 26.29 22.61
C ASN A 56 15.57 26.86 22.84
N GLY A 57 16.53 26.50 21.97
CA GLY A 57 17.91 26.98 22.04
C GLY A 57 18.74 26.34 23.14
N VAL A 58 18.30 25.19 23.66
CA VAL A 58 19.10 24.30 24.51
C VAL A 58 19.54 23.11 23.65
N TYR A 59 20.75 23.24 23.12
CA TYR A 59 21.45 22.23 22.33
C TYR A 59 22.08 21.22 23.28
N TRP A 60 21.55 20.01 23.29
CA TRP A 60 22.01 18.92 24.14
C TRP A 60 22.41 17.68 23.35
N ASN A 61 21.83 17.50 22.16
CA ASN A 61 22.36 16.59 21.17
C ASN A 61 23.78 17.07 20.80
N MET A 62 24.74 16.17 20.79
CA MET A 62 26.11 16.49 20.39
C MET A 62 26.71 15.40 19.50
N ARG A 63 25.87 14.45 19.09
CA ARG A 63 26.27 13.25 18.37
C ARG A 63 25.20 12.92 17.32
N THR A 64 25.30 11.75 16.73
CA THR A 64 24.60 11.39 15.49
C THR A 64 23.15 11.01 15.78
N SER A 65 22.22 11.78 15.23
CA SER A 65 20.84 11.37 14.99
C SER A 65 20.67 10.83 13.56
N ALA A 66 20.07 9.66 13.39
CA ALA A 66 19.95 9.02 12.08
C ALA A 66 18.71 8.13 11.94
N GLU A 67 18.43 7.76 10.68
CA GLU A 67 17.28 6.91 10.26
C GLU A 67 15.95 7.33 10.88
N PRO A 68 15.45 8.53 10.50
CA PRO A 68 14.17 9.01 11.00
C PRO A 68 13.00 8.31 10.31
N ASP A 69 11.91 8.12 11.04
CA ASP A 69 10.61 7.74 10.49
C ASP A 69 9.49 8.66 10.99
N ILE A 70 8.42 8.80 10.20
CA ILE A 70 7.41 9.83 10.34
C ILE A 70 5.98 9.28 10.28
N GLY A 71 5.18 9.61 11.30
CA GLY A 71 3.75 9.34 11.37
C GLY A 71 2.93 10.63 11.45
N ILE A 72 1.64 10.55 11.13
CA ILE A 72 0.72 11.68 11.23
C ILE A 72 -0.60 11.27 11.88
N ASP A 73 -1.11 12.09 12.80
CA ASP A 73 -2.40 11.86 13.46
C ASP A 73 -3.57 12.49 12.68
N SER A 74 -4.80 12.13 13.04
CA SER A 74 -6.02 12.60 12.35
C SER A 74 -6.27 14.11 12.48
N LEU A 75 -5.50 14.80 13.31
CA LEU A 75 -5.51 16.26 13.46
C LEU A 75 -4.42 16.94 12.63
N GLY A 76 -3.63 16.19 11.87
CA GLY A 76 -2.51 16.68 11.08
C GLY A 76 -1.28 17.02 11.93
N ASN A 77 -1.18 16.51 13.16
CA ASN A 77 0.06 16.65 13.93
C ASN A 77 1.06 15.61 13.45
N VAL A 78 2.32 16.01 13.37
CA VAL A 78 3.41 15.16 12.87
C VAL A 78 4.16 14.53 14.05
N HIS A 79 4.49 13.26 13.91
CA HIS A 79 5.19 12.44 14.89
C HIS A 79 6.46 11.94 14.24
N VAL A 80 7.63 12.17 14.84
CA VAL A 80 8.91 11.72 14.28
C VAL A 80 9.67 10.93 15.31
N VAL A 81 10.24 9.81 14.88
CA VAL A 81 11.17 8.96 15.64
C VAL A 81 12.50 8.85 14.91
N TRP A 82 13.59 8.64 15.64
CA TRP A 82 14.94 8.40 15.11
C TRP A 82 15.79 7.76 16.19
N TYR A 83 16.97 7.23 15.86
CA TYR A 83 17.95 6.84 16.87
C TYR A 83 19.05 7.88 17.05
N ASP A 84 19.63 7.97 18.23
CA ASP A 84 20.68 8.93 18.56
C ASP A 84 21.72 8.35 19.55
N ASP A 85 23.01 8.67 19.43
CA ASP A 85 24.09 8.20 20.36
C ASP A 85 24.55 9.23 21.41
N THR A 86 23.77 10.27 21.66
CA THR A 86 24.09 11.29 22.67
C THR A 86 23.99 10.73 24.08
N ASN A 87 25.12 10.79 24.80
CA ASN A 87 25.19 10.38 26.20
C ASN A 87 24.22 11.19 27.08
N GLY A 88 23.39 10.48 27.86
CA GLY A 88 22.45 11.09 28.78
C GLY A 88 22.42 10.44 30.17
N PRO A 89 21.47 10.85 31.02
CA PRO A 89 21.19 10.18 32.30
C PRO A 89 20.63 8.75 32.17
N TRP A 90 20.25 8.33 30.96
CA TRP A 90 19.70 7.01 30.60
C TRP A 90 20.81 5.96 30.48
N GLY A 91 21.85 6.26 29.73
CA GLY A 91 23.01 5.40 29.51
C GLY A 91 24.08 6.23 28.81
N GLY A 92 25.30 5.72 28.66
CA GLY A 92 26.43 6.60 28.31
C GLY A 92 27.70 5.90 27.87
N GLY A 93 27.53 4.87 27.03
CA GLY A 93 28.60 4.31 26.23
C GLY A 93 28.72 5.04 24.88
N ALA A 94 29.87 4.93 24.22
CA ALA A 94 30.05 5.49 22.86
C ALA A 94 29.28 4.72 21.77
N SER A 95 28.34 3.84 22.13
CA SER A 95 27.61 2.88 21.27
C SER A 95 26.23 2.52 21.86
N ASP A 96 25.72 3.38 22.73
CA ASP A 96 24.40 3.28 23.34
C ASP A 96 23.53 4.22 22.50
N TYR A 97 22.77 3.65 21.57
CA TYR A 97 21.87 4.42 20.72
C TYR A 97 20.47 4.30 21.30
N GLU A 98 19.75 5.41 21.41
CA GLU A 98 18.41 5.40 21.95
C GLU A 98 17.38 5.92 20.96
N ILE A 99 16.15 5.40 21.06
CA ILE A 99 15.05 5.87 20.21
C ILE A 99 14.47 7.14 20.80
N MET A 100 14.53 8.19 20.00
CA MET A 100 14.03 9.53 20.28
C MET A 100 12.67 9.73 19.63
N TYR A 101 11.83 10.58 20.24
CA TYR A 101 10.50 10.93 19.74
C TYR A 101 10.21 12.43 19.91
N THR A 102 9.58 13.04 18.91
CA THR A 102 9.03 14.40 19.01
C THR A 102 7.70 14.56 18.25
N LYS A 103 6.89 15.54 18.66
CA LYS A 103 5.60 15.88 18.05
C LYS A 103 5.60 17.33 17.57
N TYR A 104 5.13 17.58 16.35
CA TYR A 104 4.82 18.92 15.85
C TYR A 104 3.32 19.17 15.84
N THR A 105 2.91 20.32 16.37
CA THR A 105 1.56 20.87 16.14
C THR A 105 1.66 22.28 15.59
N GLU A 106 0.72 22.70 14.74
CA GLU A 106 0.72 24.09 14.24
C GLU A 106 0.61 25.13 15.37
N ALA A 107 -0.02 24.77 16.49
CA ALA A 107 -0.25 25.68 17.61
C ALA A 107 1.00 25.91 18.45
N THR A 108 1.86 24.90 18.62
CA THR A 108 2.99 24.93 19.57
C THR A 108 4.35 24.76 18.93
N GLY A 109 4.41 24.34 17.65
CA GLY A 109 5.62 23.82 17.03
C GLY A 109 5.99 22.45 17.60
N TRP A 110 7.28 22.11 17.46
CA TRP A 110 7.86 20.88 17.98
C TRP A 110 7.76 20.79 19.51
N SER A 111 7.63 19.58 20.04
CA SER A 111 7.69 19.29 21.47
C SER A 111 9.15 19.17 21.94
N ASN A 112 9.33 18.98 23.24
CA ASN A 112 10.58 18.41 23.74
C ASN A 112 10.74 16.98 23.20
N ILE A 113 11.99 16.55 23.04
CA ILE A 113 12.36 15.18 22.70
C ILE A 113 12.06 14.27 23.90
N THR A 114 11.51 13.09 23.61
CA THR A 114 11.26 12.00 24.56
C THR A 114 12.10 10.79 24.15
N ILE A 115 12.84 10.21 25.08
CA ILE A 115 13.54 8.93 24.87
C ILE A 115 12.55 7.81 25.18
N ILE A 116 12.34 6.88 24.24
CA ILE A 116 11.33 5.83 24.37
C ILE A 116 11.93 4.43 24.60
N SER A 117 13.19 4.18 24.21
CA SER A 117 13.79 2.86 24.29
C SER A 117 14.24 2.45 25.70
N ASP A 118 14.60 3.41 26.56
CA ASP A 118 15.14 3.12 27.89
C ASP A 118 14.10 3.13 29.03
N GLY A 119 12.82 2.89 28.68
CA GLY A 119 11.72 2.81 29.64
C GLY A 119 11.32 4.13 30.32
N TYR A 120 10.37 4.07 31.26
CA TYR A 120 9.76 5.26 31.87
C TYR A 120 9.94 5.32 33.39
N GLY A 121 10.02 6.55 33.93
CA GLY A 121 9.99 6.80 35.37
C GLY A 121 11.32 6.57 36.11
N GLY A 122 12.46 6.64 35.39
CA GLY A 122 13.80 6.51 35.97
C GLY A 122 14.25 5.06 36.23
N ILE A 123 13.61 4.11 35.54
CA ILE A 123 14.05 2.71 35.45
C ILE A 123 14.61 2.54 34.05
N TYR A 124 15.94 2.60 33.98
CA TYR A 124 16.74 2.44 32.76
C TYR A 124 17.18 0.99 32.69
N TRP A 125 16.69 0.26 31.69
CA TRP A 125 16.92 -1.17 31.53
C TRP A 125 17.70 -1.49 30.26
N ASN A 126 17.63 -0.60 29.26
CA ASN A 126 18.37 -0.69 28.02
C ASN A 126 19.80 -0.19 28.29
N ASP A 127 20.79 -0.99 27.88
CA ASP A 127 22.21 -0.65 28.05
C ASP A 127 23.05 -0.89 26.79
N ASP A 128 22.39 -1.03 25.64
CA ASP A 128 23.01 -1.25 24.33
C ASP A 128 22.23 -0.54 23.21
N THR A 129 22.65 -0.73 21.96
CA THR A 129 22.08 -0.06 20.78
C THR A 129 20.61 -0.38 20.57
N SER A 130 19.75 0.64 20.55
CA SER A 130 18.46 0.66 19.85
C SER A 130 18.57 1.38 18.50
N ALA A 131 18.08 0.79 17.42
CA ALA A 131 18.17 1.34 16.07
C ALA A 131 16.93 1.05 15.22
N ARG A 132 16.91 1.63 14.00
CA ARG A 132 15.88 1.44 12.96
C ARG A 132 14.44 1.52 13.50
N PRO A 133 14.03 2.67 14.05
CA PRO A 133 12.67 2.82 14.52
C PRO A 133 11.70 2.96 13.35
N SER A 134 10.51 2.34 13.48
CA SER A 134 9.37 2.53 12.56
C SER A 134 8.13 2.92 13.36
N ILE A 135 7.32 3.85 12.85
CA ILE A 135 6.18 4.48 13.54
C ILE A 135 4.89 4.43 12.73
N VAL A 136 3.78 4.09 13.39
CA VAL A 136 2.43 4.29 12.85
C VAL A 136 1.49 4.94 13.87
N VAL A 137 0.48 5.62 13.37
CA VAL A 137 -0.56 6.27 14.17
C VAL A 137 -1.92 5.63 13.86
N ASP A 138 -2.65 5.20 14.88
CA ASP A 138 -3.95 4.57 14.72
C ASP A 138 -5.07 5.59 14.47
N LYS A 139 -6.26 5.10 14.08
CA LYS A 139 -7.46 5.91 13.82
C LYS A 139 -8.02 6.68 15.03
N ILE A 140 -7.51 6.43 16.24
CA ILE A 140 -7.87 7.14 17.47
C ILE A 140 -6.67 7.91 18.04
N ASP A 141 -5.68 8.20 17.20
CA ASP A 141 -4.48 9.00 17.46
C ASP A 141 -3.51 8.41 18.51
N ASN A 142 -3.54 7.09 18.73
CA ASN A 142 -2.47 6.41 19.47
C ASN A 142 -1.26 6.19 18.56
N ILE A 143 -0.08 6.22 19.17
CA ILE A 143 1.19 6.05 18.45
C ILE A 143 1.73 4.67 18.76
N HIS A 144 2.26 3.99 17.76
CA HIS A 144 2.90 2.69 17.87
C HIS A 144 4.30 2.78 17.28
N VAL A 145 5.31 2.33 18.02
CA VAL A 145 6.71 2.37 17.58
C VAL A 145 7.35 1.02 17.81
N VAL A 146 8.07 0.53 16.80
CA VAL A 146 8.95 -0.64 16.87
C VAL A 146 10.38 -0.24 16.57
N TRP A 147 11.35 -0.99 17.07
CA TRP A 147 12.79 -0.79 16.82
C TRP A 147 13.54 -2.09 17.11
N ASP A 148 14.77 -2.23 16.60
CA ASP A 148 15.66 -3.32 17.04
C ASP A 148 16.58 -2.87 18.18
N ASP A 149 16.91 -3.80 19.06
CA ASP A 149 17.66 -3.53 20.29
C ASP A 149 18.63 -4.65 20.66
N ASN A 150 19.86 -4.29 21.03
CA ASN A 150 20.94 -5.23 21.35
C ASN A 150 21.08 -5.52 22.86
N THR A 151 20.20 -4.98 23.70
CA THR A 151 20.30 -5.16 25.16
C THR A 151 20.17 -6.63 25.52
N ASN A 152 21.19 -7.13 26.24
CA ASN A 152 21.17 -8.50 26.74
C ASN A 152 20.12 -8.65 27.84
N GLY A 153 19.29 -9.70 27.76
CA GLY A 153 18.21 -9.88 28.71
C GLY A 153 17.89 -11.33 29.05
N ALA A 154 16.66 -11.54 29.51
CA ALA A 154 16.14 -12.90 29.70
C ALA A 154 15.80 -13.59 28.38
N TRP A 155 15.75 -12.81 27.30
CA TRP A 155 15.50 -13.21 25.92
C TRP A 155 16.79 -13.77 25.29
N GLY A 156 17.85 -12.98 25.24
CA GLY A 156 19.08 -13.46 24.62
C GLY A 156 20.26 -12.53 24.77
N ILE A 157 21.24 -12.75 23.90
CA ILE A 157 22.41 -11.87 23.71
C ILE A 157 22.48 -11.27 22.30
N ASP A 158 21.43 -11.53 21.54
CA ASP A 158 21.14 -11.21 20.17
C ASP A 158 20.18 -10.03 20.10
N SER A 159 20.03 -9.48 18.88
CA SER A 159 19.19 -8.31 18.63
C SER A 159 17.71 -8.71 18.62
N GLU A 160 16.86 -7.90 19.23
CA GLU A 160 15.42 -8.17 19.32
C GLU A 160 14.59 -7.00 18.81
N ILE A 161 13.39 -7.30 18.30
CA ILE A 161 12.38 -6.29 18.01
C ILE A 161 11.62 -5.94 19.28
N MET A 162 11.64 -4.65 19.58
CA MET A 162 10.98 -4.01 20.70
C MET A 162 9.75 -3.24 20.21
N TYR A 163 8.79 -3.02 21.11
CA TYR A 163 7.55 -2.30 20.85
C TYR A 163 7.14 -1.42 22.05
N ALA A 164 6.72 -0.19 21.76
CA ALA A 164 6.04 0.68 22.71
C ALA A 164 4.89 1.44 22.03
N ASN A 165 3.87 1.81 22.81
CA ASN A 165 2.79 2.65 22.33
C ASN A 165 2.52 3.85 23.24
N TYR A 166 1.93 4.89 22.68
CA TYR A 166 1.50 6.08 23.40
C TYR A 166 -0.01 6.25 23.28
N THR A 167 -0.66 6.52 24.40
CA THR A 167 -2.03 7.05 24.43
C THR A 167 -2.06 8.34 25.24
N GLU A 168 -2.95 9.28 24.91
CA GLU A 168 -3.11 10.50 25.71
C GLU A 168 -3.47 10.21 27.18
N ALA A 169 -4.16 9.08 27.43
CA ALA A 169 -4.66 8.73 28.75
C ALA A 169 -3.55 8.19 29.68
N THR A 170 -2.61 7.42 29.15
CA THR A 170 -1.58 6.72 29.93
C THR A 170 -0.18 7.23 29.70
N GLY A 171 0.03 8.03 28.65
CA GLY A 171 1.36 8.25 28.09
C GLY A 171 1.88 6.98 27.43
N TRP A 172 3.20 6.91 27.29
CA TRP A 172 3.89 5.77 26.74
C TRP A 172 3.79 4.53 27.64
N SER A 173 3.68 3.36 27.02
CA SER A 173 3.75 2.06 27.68
C SER A 173 5.17 1.70 28.11
N ASN A 174 5.28 0.64 28.90
CA ASN A 174 6.56 -0.07 28.98
C ASN A 174 6.87 -0.74 27.63
N VAL A 175 8.16 -0.97 27.39
CA VAL A 175 8.64 -1.71 26.22
C VAL A 175 8.24 -3.18 26.33
N SER A 176 7.83 -3.76 25.20
CA SER A 176 7.55 -5.18 25.01
C SER A 176 8.48 -5.75 23.94
N ILE A 177 8.99 -6.97 24.13
CA ILE A 177 9.78 -7.70 23.12
C ILE A 177 8.81 -8.56 22.29
N ILE A 178 9.00 -8.61 20.97
CA ILE A 178 8.08 -9.31 20.06
C ILE A 178 8.73 -10.43 19.24
N SER A 179 10.07 -10.45 19.12
CA SER A 179 10.83 -11.40 18.28
C SER A 179 11.26 -12.69 18.99
N ASP A 180 11.43 -12.72 20.31
CA ASP A 180 11.90 -13.93 21.03
C ASP A 180 10.78 -14.87 21.53
N GLY A 181 9.64 -14.83 20.84
CA GLY A 181 8.51 -15.72 21.12
C GLY A 181 7.64 -15.35 22.33
N TYR A 182 6.58 -16.13 22.53
CA TYR A 182 5.50 -15.83 23.48
C TYR A 182 5.34 -16.94 24.53
N ASN A 183 5.01 -16.57 25.77
CA ASN A 183 4.77 -17.50 26.89
C ASN A 183 5.95 -18.43 27.23
N SER A 184 7.19 -17.90 27.24
CA SER A 184 8.40 -18.64 27.63
C SER A 184 8.76 -19.81 26.70
N ILE A 185 8.34 -19.72 25.43
CA ILE A 185 8.83 -20.55 24.34
C ILE A 185 9.75 -19.66 23.50
N TYR A 186 11.03 -19.65 23.86
CA TYR A 186 12.10 -18.96 23.16
C TYR A 186 12.56 -19.89 22.03
N TRP A 187 12.22 -19.53 20.80
CA TRP A 187 12.63 -20.26 19.59
C TRP A 187 13.64 -19.45 18.78
N ASN A 188 13.59 -18.13 18.87
CA ASN A 188 14.58 -17.26 18.27
C ASN A 188 15.90 -17.43 19.02
N ASP A 189 16.99 -17.69 18.30
CA ASP A 189 18.34 -17.69 18.85
C ASP A 189 19.31 -16.86 17.99
N GLY A 190 18.75 -16.03 17.12
CA GLY A 190 19.41 -15.16 16.17
C GLY A 190 18.96 -13.71 16.27
N SER A 191 19.75 -12.80 15.69
CA SER A 191 19.43 -11.38 15.65
C SER A 191 18.23 -11.11 14.75
N SER A 192 17.18 -10.54 15.34
CA SER A 192 16.04 -9.88 14.69
C SER A 192 16.30 -8.38 14.55
N VAL A 193 16.09 -7.84 13.35
CA VAL A 193 16.58 -6.51 12.98
C VAL A 193 15.74 -5.86 11.86
N ASP A 194 15.79 -4.52 11.77
CA ASP A 194 15.13 -3.71 10.72
C ASP A 194 13.61 -3.94 10.62
N PRO A 195 12.86 -3.59 11.68
CA PRO A 195 11.43 -3.80 11.71
C PRO A 195 10.68 -2.72 10.92
N ASP A 196 9.58 -3.11 10.29
CA ASP A 196 8.60 -2.18 9.73
C ASP A 196 7.18 -2.52 10.23
N ILE A 197 6.33 -1.50 10.41
CA ILE A 197 5.03 -1.60 11.08
C ILE A 197 3.89 -1.02 10.25
N THR A 198 2.74 -1.68 10.28
CA THR A 198 1.48 -1.13 9.76
C THR A 198 0.29 -1.44 10.67
N ILE A 199 -0.86 -0.85 10.39
CA ILE A 199 -2.08 -1.00 11.20
C ILE A 199 -3.32 -1.17 10.33
N ASP A 200 -4.15 -2.16 10.65
CA ASP A 200 -5.39 -2.41 9.94
C ASP A 200 -6.56 -1.51 10.37
N SER A 201 -7.67 -1.58 9.62
CA SER A 201 -8.87 -0.78 9.88
C SER A 201 -9.52 -1.09 11.23
N LEU A 202 -9.23 -2.25 11.84
CA LEU A 202 -9.71 -2.65 13.16
C LEU A 202 -8.82 -2.12 14.28
N GLY A 203 -7.58 -1.68 13.98
CA GLY A 203 -6.58 -1.24 14.92
C GLY A 203 -5.61 -2.34 15.36
N ASN A 204 -5.55 -3.45 14.63
CA ASN A 204 -4.55 -4.49 14.86
C ASN A 204 -3.21 -4.06 14.23
N ILE A 205 -2.13 -4.32 14.95
CA ILE A 205 -0.78 -3.96 14.51
C ILE A 205 -0.17 -5.14 13.76
N HIS A 206 0.59 -4.85 12.73
CA HIS A 206 1.30 -5.82 11.90
C HIS A 206 2.76 -5.39 11.81
N VAL A 207 3.68 -6.29 12.15
CA VAL A 207 5.11 -6.00 12.16
C VAL A 207 5.85 -7.06 11.36
N VAL A 208 6.78 -6.62 10.52
CA VAL A 208 7.74 -7.47 9.82
C VAL A 208 9.16 -7.09 10.19
N TRP A 209 10.08 -8.04 10.12
CA TRP A 209 11.52 -7.82 10.35
C TRP A 209 12.30 -8.94 9.67
N TYR A 210 13.62 -8.81 9.55
CA TYR A 210 14.46 -9.94 9.14
C TYR A 210 15.21 -10.51 10.34
N ASP A 211 15.44 -11.82 10.31
CA ASP A 211 15.99 -12.56 11.44
C ASP A 211 16.96 -13.65 10.95
N ASN A 212 17.95 -14.02 11.78
CA ASN A 212 18.98 -15.01 11.41
C ASN A 212 18.96 -16.29 12.27
N THR A 213 17.84 -16.58 12.93
CA THR A 213 17.61 -17.83 13.68
C THR A 213 17.87 -19.05 12.81
N VAL A 214 18.62 -20.01 13.34
CA VAL A 214 18.88 -21.25 12.60
C VAL A 214 17.66 -22.18 12.65
N GLY A 215 16.83 -22.12 11.62
CA GLY A 215 15.60 -22.90 11.50
C GLY A 215 15.72 -24.25 10.77
N VAL A 216 14.57 -24.85 10.46
CA VAL A 216 14.47 -26.07 9.61
C VAL A 216 14.62 -25.74 8.12
N TRP A 217 14.79 -24.46 7.81
CA TRP A 217 14.55 -23.80 6.54
C TRP A 217 15.87 -23.40 5.86
N GLY A 218 16.94 -23.13 6.63
CA GLY A 218 18.26 -22.74 6.12
C GLY A 218 19.37 -23.04 7.13
N GLY A 219 20.63 -23.01 6.66
CA GLY A 219 21.82 -23.25 7.50
C GLY A 219 22.30 -21.95 8.14
N GLY A 220 23.08 -22.03 9.22
CA GLY A 220 23.51 -20.84 9.96
C GLY A 220 24.26 -19.82 9.09
N GLY A 221 23.58 -18.73 8.76
CA GLY A 221 24.08 -17.64 7.93
C GLY A 221 22.99 -16.93 7.11
N ASP A 222 21.89 -17.62 6.80
CA ASP A 222 20.79 -17.09 5.98
C ASP A 222 19.82 -16.28 6.87
N THR A 223 19.17 -15.25 6.30
CA THR A 223 18.17 -14.44 7.02
C THR A 223 16.82 -14.49 6.35
N GLU A 224 15.75 -14.49 7.16
CA GLU A 224 14.39 -14.66 6.69
C GLU A 224 13.47 -13.55 7.20
N ILE A 225 12.43 -13.25 6.42
CA ILE A 225 11.44 -12.26 6.80
C ILE A 225 10.40 -12.92 7.71
N MET A 226 10.29 -12.34 8.90
CA MET A 226 9.38 -12.73 9.96
C MET A 226 8.19 -11.78 10.00
N TYR A 227 7.07 -12.27 10.53
CA TYR A 227 5.83 -11.52 10.70
C TYR A 227 5.16 -11.85 12.03
N ALA A 228 4.65 -10.83 12.72
CA ALA A 228 3.74 -10.96 13.85
C ALA A 228 2.66 -9.88 13.83
N SER A 229 1.51 -10.18 14.44
CA SER A 229 0.43 -9.21 14.62
C SER A 229 -0.01 -9.08 16.07
N TYR A 230 -0.49 -7.90 16.45
CA TYR A 230 -1.04 -7.62 17.77
C TYR A 230 -2.53 -7.32 17.68
N ILE A 231 -3.32 -8.09 18.43
CA ILE A 231 -4.76 -7.85 18.62
C ILE A 231 -4.98 -7.62 20.12
N GLU A 232 -5.62 -6.52 20.52
CA GLU A 232 -5.78 -6.14 21.93
C GLU A 232 -6.35 -7.29 22.81
N ALA A 233 -7.27 -8.07 22.26
CA ALA A 233 -7.91 -9.18 22.97
C ALA A 233 -7.00 -10.39 23.22
N THR A 234 -5.99 -10.62 22.39
CA THR A 234 -5.15 -11.83 22.42
C THR A 234 -3.67 -11.55 22.65
N GLY A 235 -3.22 -10.31 22.47
CA GLY A 235 -1.81 -9.94 22.42
C GLY A 235 -1.18 -10.26 21.07
N TRP A 236 0.15 -10.33 21.08
CA TRP A 236 0.97 -10.71 19.93
C TRP A 236 0.69 -12.15 19.49
N SER A 237 0.66 -12.36 18.18
CA SER A 237 0.58 -13.67 17.55
C SER A 237 1.87 -14.46 17.75
N ASN A 238 1.86 -15.73 17.36
CA ASN A 238 3.11 -16.42 17.08
C ASN A 238 3.74 -15.83 15.81
N ILE A 239 5.06 -15.97 15.71
CA ILE A 239 5.84 -15.54 14.56
C ILE A 239 5.53 -16.44 13.36
N THR A 240 5.41 -15.82 12.18
CA THR A 240 5.24 -16.48 10.88
C THR A 240 6.41 -16.11 9.99
N ILE A 241 7.04 -17.09 9.34
CA ILE A 241 8.06 -16.83 8.31
C ILE A 241 7.33 -16.64 6.99
N ILE A 242 7.66 -15.56 6.26
CA ILE A 242 6.97 -15.20 5.01
C ILE A 242 7.89 -15.21 3.78
N SER A 243 9.22 -15.21 3.96
CA SER A 243 10.16 -15.27 2.83
C SER A 243 10.56 -16.68 2.40
N ASP A 244 10.41 -17.69 3.26
CA ASP A 244 10.71 -19.07 2.91
C ASP A 244 9.66 -20.07 3.44
N GLY A 245 9.57 -21.24 2.80
CA GLY A 245 8.86 -22.38 3.36
C GLY A 245 7.34 -22.37 3.26
N LEU A 246 6.75 -21.70 2.27
CA LEU A 246 5.30 -21.75 2.08
C LEU A 246 4.85 -23.12 1.52
N ASN A 247 4.03 -23.85 2.27
CA ASN A 247 3.49 -25.17 1.90
C ASN A 247 4.56 -26.27 1.67
N ASP A 248 5.56 -26.35 2.54
CA ASP A 248 6.69 -27.30 2.43
C ASP A 248 7.56 -27.10 1.17
N ILE A 249 7.44 -25.94 0.50
CA ILE A 249 8.30 -25.54 -0.62
C ILE A 249 9.29 -24.51 -0.08
N TYR A 250 10.54 -24.93 -0.03
CA TYR A 250 11.69 -24.09 0.31
C TYR A 250 12.37 -23.70 -0.99
N TRP A 251 12.48 -22.40 -1.24
CA TRP A 251 13.00 -21.87 -2.50
C TRP A 251 14.05 -20.80 -2.27
N ASN A 252 13.96 -20.09 -1.15
CA ASN A 252 14.93 -19.10 -0.71
C ASN A 252 16.10 -19.83 -0.03
N ASP A 253 17.31 -19.63 -0.55
CA ASP A 253 18.52 -20.30 -0.06
C ASP A 253 19.67 -19.33 0.26
N ASP A 254 19.36 -18.03 0.37
CA ASP A 254 20.29 -16.99 0.77
C ASP A 254 19.54 -15.90 1.60
N THR A 255 20.12 -14.72 1.72
CA THR A 255 19.72 -13.64 2.62
C THR A 255 18.47 -12.91 2.10
N SER A 256 17.37 -12.93 2.88
CA SER A 256 16.28 -11.95 2.77
C SER A 256 16.45 -10.83 3.80
N ALA A 257 16.36 -9.57 3.39
CA ALA A 257 16.54 -8.43 4.28
C ALA A 257 15.66 -7.23 3.92
N ARG A 258 15.68 -6.19 4.76
CA ARG A 258 15.04 -4.89 4.53
C ARG A 258 13.56 -4.98 4.13
N PRO A 259 12.72 -5.62 4.95
CA PRO A 259 11.31 -5.72 4.63
C PRO A 259 10.63 -4.36 4.74
N SER A 260 9.63 -4.12 3.89
CA SER A 260 8.69 -3.02 4.05
C SER A 260 7.26 -3.53 3.94
N ILE A 261 6.36 -3.00 4.75
CA ILE A 261 4.97 -3.45 4.88
C ILE A 261 3.97 -2.32 4.65
N ALA A 262 2.92 -2.61 3.90
CA ALA A 262 1.79 -1.71 3.73
C ALA A 262 0.47 -2.49 3.77
N ILE A 263 -0.63 -1.80 4.04
CA ILE A 263 -1.96 -2.41 4.08
C ILE A 263 -2.94 -1.67 3.18
N ASP A 264 -3.77 -2.41 2.45
CA ASP A 264 -4.81 -1.85 1.61
C ASP A 264 -6.10 -1.55 2.41
N ARG A 265 -7.04 -0.86 1.76
CA ARG A 265 -8.35 -0.51 2.34
C ARG A 265 -9.26 -1.69 2.66
N ASN A 266 -8.93 -2.90 2.20
CA ASN A 266 -9.64 -4.14 2.48
C ASN A 266 -8.94 -4.95 3.59
N ASP A 267 -7.96 -4.35 4.27
CA ASP A 267 -7.11 -4.99 5.28
C ASP A 267 -6.24 -6.14 4.72
N ASN A 268 -5.95 -6.13 3.42
CA ASN A 268 -4.93 -7.01 2.85
C ASN A 268 -3.54 -6.43 3.13
N ILE A 269 -2.65 -7.28 3.63
CA ILE A 269 -1.28 -6.91 3.96
C ILE A 269 -0.40 -7.18 2.75
N HIS A 270 0.54 -6.29 2.48
CA HIS A 270 1.50 -6.37 1.40
C HIS A 270 2.90 -6.21 1.97
N VAL A 271 3.82 -7.11 1.63
CA VAL A 271 5.20 -7.07 2.11
C VAL A 271 6.16 -7.24 0.95
N VAL A 272 7.19 -6.41 0.93
CA VAL A 272 8.32 -6.49 -0.01
C VAL A 272 9.63 -6.60 0.75
N TRP A 273 10.65 -7.22 0.16
CA TRP A 273 11.99 -7.35 0.75
C TRP A 273 13.04 -7.54 -0.34
N GLU A 274 14.32 -7.34 -0.01
CA GLU A 274 15.44 -7.69 -0.89
C GLU A 274 15.90 -9.13 -0.61
N ASP A 275 16.19 -9.90 -1.66
CA ASP A 275 16.53 -11.32 -1.56
C ASP A 275 17.73 -11.69 -2.44
N TRP A 276 18.69 -12.40 -1.84
CA TRP A 276 19.98 -12.71 -2.47
C TRP A 276 20.01 -14.13 -3.07
N THR A 277 18.88 -14.84 -3.03
CA THR A 277 18.74 -16.21 -3.52
C THR A 277 19.08 -16.30 -5.00
N TYR A 278 19.90 -17.28 -5.36
CA TYR A 278 20.22 -17.51 -6.77
C TYR A 278 19.03 -18.12 -7.53
N GLY A 279 18.29 -17.27 -8.24
CA GLY A 279 17.07 -17.64 -8.96
C GLY A 279 17.26 -18.16 -10.40
N VAL A 280 16.18 -18.74 -10.94
CA VAL A 280 16.03 -19.06 -12.38
C VAL A 280 15.74 -17.82 -13.24
N TRP A 281 15.65 -16.67 -12.58
CA TRP A 281 15.19 -15.39 -13.10
C TRP A 281 16.36 -14.65 -13.77
N GLY A 282 17.48 -14.38 -13.11
CA GLY A 282 18.43 -13.39 -13.65
C GLY A 282 19.74 -13.90 -14.22
N GLY A 283 20.37 -14.93 -13.65
CA GLY A 283 21.69 -15.40 -14.11
C GLY A 283 22.85 -14.52 -13.64
N GLY A 284 22.96 -14.29 -12.34
CA GLY A 284 24.06 -13.57 -11.73
C GLY A 284 24.15 -13.79 -10.23
N THR A 285 25.02 -13.03 -9.57
CA THR A 285 24.98 -12.83 -8.12
C THR A 285 24.16 -11.57 -7.83
N ASP A 286 23.01 -11.41 -8.47
CA ASP A 286 22.10 -10.27 -8.33
C ASP A 286 21.21 -10.41 -7.08
N THR A 287 20.62 -9.29 -6.67
CA THR A 287 19.66 -9.22 -5.56
C THR A 287 18.34 -8.71 -6.11
N GLU A 288 17.26 -9.41 -5.81
CA GLU A 288 15.93 -9.07 -6.31
C GLU A 288 15.02 -8.49 -5.24
N ILE A 289 13.98 -7.76 -5.67
CA ILE A 289 12.87 -7.40 -4.81
C ILE A 289 11.80 -8.47 -4.93
N MET A 290 11.43 -9.02 -3.78
CA MET A 290 10.36 -10.00 -3.63
C MET A 290 9.09 -9.31 -3.13
N TYR A 291 7.95 -9.93 -3.41
CA TYR A 291 6.64 -9.50 -2.93
C TYR A 291 5.81 -10.68 -2.43
N THR A 292 5.08 -10.47 -1.35
CA THR A 292 3.98 -11.33 -0.92
C THR A 292 2.83 -10.52 -0.33
N SER A 293 1.66 -11.15 -0.23
CA SER A 293 0.45 -10.54 0.30
C SER A 293 -0.31 -11.52 1.20
N TYR A 294 -1.08 -10.99 2.13
CA TYR A 294 -1.98 -11.75 2.99
C TYR A 294 -3.39 -11.20 2.91
N SER A 295 -4.37 -12.09 2.75
CA SER A 295 -5.78 -11.81 2.99
C SER A 295 -6.35 -12.86 3.94
N GLU A 296 -7.43 -12.54 4.65
CA GLU A 296 -8.12 -13.52 5.51
C GLU A 296 -8.65 -14.73 4.71
N ASP A 297 -9.01 -14.52 3.44
CA ASP A 297 -9.62 -15.55 2.59
C ASP A 297 -8.60 -16.55 2.03
N THR A 298 -7.39 -16.07 1.70
CA THR A 298 -6.37 -16.88 1.02
C THR A 298 -5.16 -17.20 1.90
N GLY A 299 -4.96 -16.46 2.99
CA GLY A 299 -3.69 -16.45 3.72
C GLY A 299 -2.56 -15.81 2.89
N TRP A 300 -1.33 -16.06 3.31
CA TRP A 300 -0.13 -15.59 2.62
C TRP A 300 0.00 -16.20 1.21
N SER A 301 0.25 -15.36 0.22
CA SER A 301 0.60 -15.77 -1.15
C SER A 301 2.02 -16.34 -1.20
N PHE A 302 2.32 -17.09 -2.27
CA PHE A 302 3.70 -17.51 -2.53
C PHE A 302 4.51 -16.28 -2.98
N PRO A 303 5.74 -16.08 -2.46
CA PRO A 303 6.59 -14.97 -2.87
C PRO A 303 6.83 -14.91 -4.38
N GLU A 304 6.77 -13.72 -4.96
CA GLU A 304 7.09 -13.48 -6.37
C GLU A 304 8.16 -12.39 -6.54
N VAL A 305 9.03 -12.56 -7.54
CA VAL A 305 10.06 -11.58 -7.90
C VAL A 305 9.40 -10.45 -8.71
N ILE A 306 9.63 -9.19 -8.31
CA ILE A 306 9.06 -8.01 -8.98
C ILE A 306 10.11 -7.10 -9.63
N SER A 307 11.41 -7.29 -9.33
CA SER A 307 12.48 -6.46 -9.90
C SER A 307 13.21 -7.07 -11.09
N ASP A 308 13.24 -8.40 -11.23
CA ASP A 308 13.89 -9.07 -12.36
C ASP A 308 12.90 -9.63 -13.37
N GLY A 309 12.64 -8.80 -14.37
CA GLY A 309 11.98 -9.20 -15.60
C GLY A 309 10.47 -9.01 -15.63
N PHE A 310 9.92 -8.98 -16.84
CA PHE A 310 8.49 -8.84 -17.09
C PHE A 310 8.08 -9.84 -18.17
N ASN A 311 7.03 -10.64 -17.91
CA ASN A 311 6.56 -11.69 -18.81
C ASN A 311 7.63 -12.73 -19.19
N ASN A 312 8.39 -13.23 -18.21
CA ASN A 312 9.49 -14.21 -18.38
C ASN A 312 10.63 -13.72 -19.27
N VAL A 313 10.90 -12.41 -19.26
CA VAL A 313 12.07 -11.87 -19.92
C VAL A 313 12.85 -11.05 -18.91
N TYR A 314 14.09 -11.47 -18.72
CA TYR A 314 14.98 -11.03 -17.66
C TYR A 314 16.07 -10.14 -18.25
N TRP A 315 16.28 -9.02 -17.60
CA TRP A 315 17.16 -7.94 -18.07
C TRP A 315 17.75 -7.14 -16.92
N ASN A 316 17.22 -7.31 -15.70
CA ASN A 316 17.92 -6.86 -14.52
C ASN A 316 19.17 -7.73 -14.39
N THR A 317 20.32 -7.09 -14.24
CA THR A 317 21.60 -7.80 -14.02
C THR A 317 22.36 -7.17 -12.87
N GLY A 318 21.71 -6.25 -12.15
CA GLY A 318 22.24 -5.49 -11.05
C GLY A 318 21.61 -5.92 -9.73
N PHE A 319 21.97 -5.21 -8.67
CA PHE A 319 21.36 -5.36 -7.35
C PHE A 319 20.18 -4.41 -7.24
N SER A 320 18.99 -4.96 -6.97
CA SER A 320 17.81 -4.22 -6.50
C SER A 320 17.77 -4.25 -4.99
N LEU A 321 17.76 -3.09 -4.32
CA LEU A 321 17.92 -3.02 -2.86
C LEU A 321 17.04 -1.92 -2.24
N ASN A 322 16.81 -2.02 -0.92
CA ASN A 322 15.99 -1.10 -0.11
C ASN A 322 14.61 -0.80 -0.74
N PRO A 323 13.72 -1.80 -0.81
CA PRO A 323 12.38 -1.55 -1.29
C PRO A 323 11.56 -0.73 -0.27
N SER A 324 10.66 0.10 -0.76
CA SER A 324 9.63 0.78 0.02
C SER A 324 8.28 0.61 -0.68
N ILE A 325 7.23 0.33 0.10
CA ILE A 325 5.90 0.01 -0.41
C ILE A 325 4.84 0.99 0.13
N ALA A 326 3.86 1.32 -0.71
CA ALA A 326 2.66 2.02 -0.30
C ALA A 326 1.46 1.58 -1.15
N VAL A 327 0.25 1.87 -0.68
CA VAL A 327 -1.00 1.47 -1.34
C VAL A 327 -1.84 2.71 -1.67
N ASP A 328 -2.44 2.75 -2.85
CA ASP A 328 -3.32 3.85 -3.26
C ASP A 328 -4.75 3.71 -2.72
N GLY A 329 -5.59 4.73 -2.98
CA GLY A 329 -7.00 4.76 -2.55
C GLY A 329 -7.90 3.70 -3.20
N LEU A 330 -7.44 3.01 -4.24
CA LEU A 330 -8.13 1.86 -4.85
C LEU A 330 -7.69 0.52 -4.27
N GLY A 331 -6.56 0.48 -3.54
CA GLY A 331 -5.91 -0.74 -3.06
C GLY A 331 -4.85 -1.28 -4.03
N ASN A 332 -4.39 -0.49 -5.00
CA ASN A 332 -3.26 -0.89 -5.84
C ASN A 332 -1.96 -0.70 -5.07
N VAL A 333 -1.04 -1.64 -5.25
CA VAL A 333 0.26 -1.64 -4.58
C VAL A 333 1.27 -0.88 -5.43
N HIS A 334 2.12 -0.08 -4.78
CA HIS A 334 3.18 0.69 -5.41
C HIS A 334 4.49 0.40 -4.69
N VAL A 335 5.54 0.07 -5.44
CA VAL A 335 6.84 -0.30 -4.88
C VAL A 335 7.94 0.50 -5.57
N VAL A 336 8.86 1.03 -4.77
CA VAL A 336 10.09 1.66 -5.23
C VAL A 336 11.30 0.97 -4.61
N TRP A 337 12.43 0.97 -5.32
CA TRP A 337 13.72 0.44 -4.84
C TRP A 337 14.84 1.14 -5.60
N TYR A 338 16.09 1.02 -5.16
CA TYR A 338 17.23 1.45 -5.98
C TYR A 338 17.88 0.26 -6.69
N ASP A 339 18.36 0.48 -7.91
CA ASP A 339 18.90 -0.56 -8.79
C ASP A 339 20.15 -0.08 -9.53
N ASN A 340 21.13 -0.96 -9.73
CA ASN A 340 22.38 -0.62 -10.43
C ASN A 340 22.56 -1.33 -11.79
N THR A 341 21.47 -1.77 -12.41
CA THR A 341 21.49 -2.41 -13.74
C THR A 341 21.93 -1.43 -14.82
N VAL A 342 23.07 -1.74 -15.44
CA VAL A 342 23.64 -0.94 -16.54
C VAL A 342 22.92 -1.22 -17.86
N GLY A 343 22.39 -0.18 -18.50
CA GLY A 343 21.99 -0.19 -19.91
C GLY A 343 20.70 -0.94 -20.27
N GLY A 344 20.06 -1.63 -19.33
CA GLY A 344 18.74 -2.28 -19.52
C GLY A 344 17.58 -1.30 -19.55
N TRP A 345 17.66 -0.21 -18.77
CA TRP A 345 16.55 0.70 -18.47
C TRP A 345 16.70 2.12 -19.05
N GLY A 346 17.80 2.37 -19.77
CA GLY A 346 18.09 3.68 -20.36
C GLY A 346 18.75 4.69 -19.41
N GLY A 347 19.02 4.28 -18.17
CA GLY A 347 19.92 4.91 -17.18
C GLY A 347 21.38 4.57 -17.47
N GLY A 348 22.30 5.43 -17.05
CA GLY A 348 23.72 5.39 -17.39
C GLY A 348 24.49 4.23 -16.73
N THR A 349 25.44 4.58 -15.87
CA THR A 349 26.29 3.64 -15.11
C THR A 349 26.12 3.81 -13.60
N ASP A 350 25.14 4.62 -13.24
CA ASP A 350 24.73 5.13 -11.94
C ASP A 350 23.58 4.29 -11.37
N VAL A 351 23.35 4.42 -10.06
CA VAL A 351 22.25 3.77 -9.35
C VAL A 351 20.97 4.59 -9.49
N GLU A 352 19.86 3.91 -9.79
CA GLU A 352 18.59 4.52 -10.16
C GLU A 352 17.46 4.08 -9.24
N ILE A 353 16.52 4.97 -8.94
CA ILE A 353 15.25 4.64 -8.31
C ILE A 353 14.29 4.07 -9.35
N MET A 354 13.88 2.84 -9.11
CA MET A 354 12.90 2.10 -9.88
C MET A 354 11.53 2.22 -9.21
N TYR A 355 10.49 2.11 -10.03
CA TYR A 355 9.09 2.10 -9.61
C TYR A 355 8.32 1.02 -10.36
N THR A 356 7.46 0.29 -9.66
CA THR A 356 6.42 -0.54 -10.25
C THR A 356 5.13 -0.47 -9.44
N SER A 357 4.04 -0.97 -10.01
CA SER A 357 2.75 -1.04 -9.33
C SER A 357 1.95 -2.26 -9.75
N TYR A 358 1.11 -2.75 -8.85
CA TYR A 358 0.23 -3.90 -9.05
C TYR A 358 -1.23 -3.48 -8.88
N SER A 359 -2.07 -3.92 -9.82
CA SER A 359 -3.52 -3.99 -9.63
C SER A 359 -4.00 -5.39 -9.99
N GLU A 360 -5.12 -5.84 -9.41
CA GLU A 360 -5.71 -7.13 -9.77
C GLU A 360 -6.06 -7.23 -11.28
N ASN A 361 -6.32 -6.09 -11.92
CA ASN A 361 -6.74 -6.04 -13.32
C ASN A 361 -5.56 -6.13 -14.30
N THR A 362 -4.42 -5.52 -13.95
CA THR A 362 -3.26 -5.44 -14.83
C THR A 362 -2.13 -6.37 -14.44
N GLY A 363 -2.15 -6.90 -13.21
CA GLY A 363 -0.96 -7.43 -12.54
C GLY A 363 0.07 -6.32 -12.31
N TRP A 364 1.31 -6.74 -12.03
CA TRP A 364 2.47 -5.85 -12.02
C TRP A 364 2.65 -5.19 -13.37
N ILE A 365 3.02 -3.92 -13.38
CA ILE A 365 3.49 -3.25 -14.59
C ILE A 365 5.01 -3.45 -14.77
N LEU A 366 5.51 -3.16 -15.96
CA LEU A 366 6.95 -3.13 -16.20
C LEU A 366 7.59 -2.05 -15.29
N PRO A 367 8.65 -2.38 -14.52
CA PRO A 367 9.38 -1.39 -13.74
C PRO A 367 9.87 -0.22 -14.61
N LYS A 368 9.85 0.98 -14.06
CA LYS A 368 10.35 2.20 -14.73
C LYS A 368 11.28 2.97 -13.81
N VAL A 369 12.27 3.61 -14.40
CA VAL A 369 13.14 4.56 -13.71
C VAL A 369 12.38 5.86 -13.42
N ILE A 370 12.54 6.41 -12.21
CA ILE A 370 11.96 7.69 -11.78
C ILE A 370 12.97 8.73 -11.29
N SER A 371 14.20 8.32 -10.97
CA SER A 371 15.33 9.23 -10.67
C SER A 371 15.84 9.93 -11.92
N ASP A 372 15.99 9.21 -13.02
CA ASP A 372 16.36 9.80 -14.29
C ASP A 372 15.18 10.37 -15.09
N ARG A 373 15.49 11.41 -15.87
CA ARG A 373 14.59 12.02 -16.87
C ARG A 373 13.30 12.64 -16.33
N TYR A 374 13.43 13.73 -15.58
CA TYR A 374 12.30 14.65 -15.42
C TYR A 374 12.01 15.40 -16.72
N SER A 375 10.78 15.26 -17.27
CA SER A 375 10.34 15.98 -18.48
C SER A 375 11.22 15.76 -19.73
N GLY A 376 11.88 14.60 -19.85
CA GLY A 376 12.71 14.24 -21.01
C GLY A 376 14.10 14.87 -21.05
N VAL A 377 14.57 15.44 -19.93
CA VAL A 377 15.94 15.92 -19.75
C VAL A 377 16.63 15.02 -18.71
N ASN A 378 17.74 14.38 -19.08
CA ASN A 378 18.64 13.75 -18.12
C ASN A 378 19.25 14.88 -17.26
N TRP A 379 18.80 14.98 -16.03
CA TRP A 379 19.25 15.99 -15.08
C TRP A 379 20.11 15.35 -13.97
N ASN A 380 19.82 14.09 -13.63
CA ASN A 380 20.64 13.25 -12.77
C ASN A 380 21.79 12.64 -13.60
N ASP A 381 23.01 12.67 -13.07
CA ASP A 381 24.18 11.99 -13.62
C ASP A 381 25.03 11.22 -12.57
N ASP A 382 24.48 10.98 -11.38
CA ASP A 382 25.13 10.26 -10.26
C ASP A 382 24.10 9.43 -9.45
N ASP A 383 24.58 8.69 -8.46
CA ASP A 383 23.78 7.64 -7.82
C ASP A 383 22.58 8.17 -6.98
N SER A 384 21.44 7.48 -7.10
CA SER A 384 20.25 7.64 -6.26
C SER A 384 20.03 6.45 -5.32
N TYR A 385 19.77 6.72 -4.04
CA TYR A 385 19.62 5.70 -2.99
C TYR A 385 18.50 6.01 -2.00
N TYR A 386 18.12 5.00 -1.21
CA TYR A 386 17.21 5.11 -0.06
C TYR A 386 15.86 5.76 -0.43
N PRO A 387 15.09 5.16 -1.36
CA PRO A 387 13.79 5.70 -1.70
C PRO A 387 12.78 5.45 -0.58
N SER A 388 11.86 6.39 -0.37
CA SER A 388 10.67 6.24 0.46
C SER A 388 9.45 6.72 -0.31
N ILE A 389 8.33 6.00 -0.18
CA ILE A 389 7.09 6.26 -0.91
C ILE A 389 5.90 6.40 0.03
N ALA A 390 5.01 7.35 -0.25
CA ALA A 390 3.75 7.49 0.46
C ALA A 390 2.64 7.95 -0.50
N TYR A 391 1.40 7.51 -0.22
CA TYR A 391 0.23 7.91 -0.98
C TYR A 391 -0.51 9.07 -0.30
N GLY A 392 -0.98 10.03 -1.08
CA GLY A 392 -1.89 11.07 -0.61
C GLY A 392 -2.28 12.02 -1.74
N ASN A 393 -3.42 12.70 -1.60
CA ASN A 393 -3.90 13.66 -2.60
C ASN A 393 -3.92 13.09 -4.04
N GLU A 394 -4.34 11.82 -4.19
CA GLU A 394 -4.46 11.10 -5.47
C GLU A 394 -3.11 10.87 -6.21
N GLU A 395 -1.97 11.04 -5.54
CA GLU A 395 -0.65 10.78 -6.09
C GLU A 395 0.20 9.88 -5.18
N MET A 396 1.12 9.13 -5.80
CA MET A 396 2.25 8.55 -5.08
C MET A 396 3.36 9.58 -5.01
N HIS A 397 3.84 9.88 -3.82
CA HIS A 397 4.97 10.77 -3.59
C HIS A 397 6.20 9.93 -3.25
N VAL A 398 7.32 10.22 -3.91
CA VAL A 398 8.58 9.49 -3.72
C VAL A 398 9.69 10.47 -3.41
N VAL A 399 10.47 10.17 -2.38
CA VAL A 399 11.70 10.89 -2.02
C VAL A 399 12.88 9.95 -2.02
N TRP A 400 14.08 10.44 -2.32
CA TRP A 400 15.32 9.66 -2.31
C TRP A 400 16.53 10.56 -2.08
N SER A 401 17.67 9.95 -1.76
CA SER A 401 18.96 10.64 -1.67
C SER A 401 19.67 10.57 -3.02
N ASP A 402 20.20 11.68 -3.50
CA ASP A 402 20.79 11.78 -4.85
C ASP A 402 22.17 12.46 -4.78
N TRP A 403 23.14 11.92 -5.52
CA TRP A 403 24.53 12.40 -5.51
C TRP A 403 24.84 13.35 -6.67
N THR A 404 23.86 13.69 -7.50
CA THR A 404 24.04 14.55 -8.68
C THR A 404 24.51 15.94 -8.29
N ASP A 405 25.62 16.38 -8.86
CA ASP A 405 26.11 17.75 -8.71
C ASP A 405 25.14 18.78 -9.34
N GLY A 406 24.31 19.43 -8.52
CA GLY A 406 23.40 20.49 -8.96
C GLY A 406 24.02 21.89 -9.05
N VAL A 407 23.20 22.91 -9.35
CA VAL A 407 23.59 24.33 -9.13
C VAL A 407 23.78 24.69 -7.65
N TRP A 408 23.52 23.72 -6.77
CA TRP A 408 23.42 23.84 -5.32
C TRP A 408 24.69 23.36 -4.63
N GLY A 409 25.49 22.49 -5.25
CA GLY A 409 26.73 22.01 -4.65
C GLY A 409 27.21 20.69 -5.23
N THR A 410 27.99 19.98 -4.42
CA THR A 410 28.55 18.65 -4.70
C THR A 410 28.30 17.73 -3.49
N ASP A 411 27.10 17.84 -2.96
CA ASP A 411 26.61 17.18 -1.77
C ASP A 411 25.48 16.22 -2.13
N VAL A 412 25.03 15.44 -1.15
CA VAL A 412 23.91 14.51 -1.37
C VAL A 412 22.63 15.26 -1.02
N GLU A 413 21.72 15.36 -1.96
CA GLU A 413 20.44 16.05 -1.80
C GLU A 413 19.28 15.07 -1.59
N ILE A 414 18.22 15.56 -0.94
CA ILE A 414 16.93 14.88 -0.95
C ILE A 414 16.13 15.35 -2.17
N MET A 415 15.84 14.41 -3.04
CA MET A 415 15.03 14.61 -4.23
C MET A 415 13.59 14.19 -3.98
N TYR A 416 12.68 14.73 -4.79
CA TYR A 416 11.25 14.47 -4.70
C TYR A 416 10.63 14.40 -6.08
N SER A 417 9.74 13.43 -6.26
CA SER A 417 8.88 13.28 -7.44
C SER A 417 7.51 12.77 -7.04
N SER A 418 6.52 12.93 -7.93
CA SER A 418 5.22 12.28 -7.78
C SER A 418 4.82 11.51 -9.04
N VAL A 419 4.06 10.44 -8.83
CA VAL A 419 3.47 9.62 -9.88
C VAL A 419 1.96 9.69 -9.71
N SER A 420 1.28 10.30 -10.68
CA SER A 420 -0.19 10.39 -10.66
C SER A 420 -0.80 8.99 -10.72
N VAL A 421 -1.85 8.78 -9.92
CA VAL A 421 -2.59 7.53 -9.83
C VAL A 421 -3.93 7.67 -10.54
N ASP A 422 -4.28 6.73 -11.42
CA ASP A 422 -5.61 6.71 -12.05
C ASP A 422 -6.60 6.01 -11.12
N LEU A 423 -7.43 6.80 -10.44
CA LEU A 423 -8.44 6.32 -9.49
C LEU A 423 -9.80 6.04 -10.14
N ASN A 424 -9.91 6.15 -11.48
CA ASN A 424 -11.14 5.78 -12.17
C ASN A 424 -11.44 4.28 -12.01
N PRO A 425 -12.71 3.86 -12.10
CA PRO A 425 -13.05 2.44 -12.13
C PRO A 425 -12.29 1.71 -13.25
N THR A 426 -11.89 0.46 -13.04
CA THR A 426 -11.10 -0.26 -14.05
C THR A 426 -11.92 -0.73 -15.23
N ASP A 427 -11.24 -1.06 -16.34
CA ASP A 427 -11.87 -1.61 -17.53
C ASP A 427 -12.67 -2.90 -17.21
N PHE A 428 -13.82 -3.06 -17.87
CA PHE A 428 -14.71 -4.21 -17.67
C PHE A 428 -15.46 -4.56 -18.96
N GLU A 429 -15.86 -5.83 -19.09
CA GLU A 429 -16.47 -6.35 -20.30
C GLU A 429 -17.97 -6.61 -20.13
N LEU A 430 -18.77 -5.96 -20.97
CA LEU A 430 -20.21 -6.14 -21.14
C LEU A 430 -20.53 -7.21 -22.17
N SER A 431 -21.47 -8.09 -21.81
CA SER A 431 -22.00 -9.18 -22.62
C SER A 431 -23.54 -9.24 -22.54
N THR A 432 -24.15 -10.01 -23.43
CA THR A 432 -25.62 -10.20 -23.48
C THR A 432 -25.97 -11.64 -23.80
N ASN A 433 -27.13 -12.09 -23.31
CA ASN A 433 -27.72 -13.38 -23.68
C ASN A 433 -28.77 -13.28 -24.80
N ALA A 434 -28.93 -12.11 -25.42
CA ALA A 434 -29.89 -11.87 -26.49
C ALA A 434 -29.70 -12.85 -27.65
N GLY A 435 -30.80 -13.24 -28.29
CA GLY A 435 -30.74 -13.93 -29.58
C GLY A 435 -30.09 -13.04 -30.66
N ASN A 436 -29.68 -13.65 -31.78
CA ASN A 436 -29.20 -12.91 -32.94
C ASN A 436 -29.97 -13.31 -34.22
N PRO A 437 -31.03 -12.57 -34.60
CA PRO A 437 -31.67 -11.49 -33.86
C PRO A 437 -32.50 -12.01 -32.67
N ASP A 438 -32.72 -11.16 -31.67
CA ASP A 438 -33.58 -11.41 -30.53
C ASP A 438 -35.05 -11.45 -30.94
N SER A 439 -35.85 -12.37 -30.38
CA SER A 439 -37.18 -12.70 -30.92
C SER A 439 -38.36 -12.31 -30.06
N ASP A 440 -38.13 -11.90 -28.82
CA ASP A 440 -39.18 -11.55 -27.84
C ASP A 440 -38.98 -10.19 -27.17
N GLY A 441 -37.86 -9.51 -27.42
CA GLY A 441 -37.56 -8.19 -26.86
C GLY A 441 -37.19 -8.26 -25.38
N VAL A 442 -36.75 -9.44 -24.92
CA VAL A 442 -36.36 -9.72 -23.53
C VAL A 442 -34.99 -10.37 -23.50
N PHE A 443 -34.01 -9.68 -22.94
CA PHE A 443 -32.64 -10.17 -22.83
C PHE A 443 -31.94 -9.61 -21.60
N GLY A 444 -30.95 -10.34 -21.11
CA GLY A 444 -30.10 -9.96 -19.98
C GLY A 444 -28.76 -9.42 -20.45
N LEU A 445 -28.32 -8.36 -19.78
CA LEU A 445 -26.97 -7.86 -19.79
C LEU A 445 -26.22 -8.46 -18.60
N LEU A 446 -24.99 -8.89 -18.83
CA LEU A 446 -24.05 -9.31 -17.79
C LEU A 446 -22.70 -8.66 -18.08
N TRP A 447 -22.02 -8.18 -17.04
CA TRP A 447 -20.67 -7.65 -17.20
C TRP A 447 -19.73 -8.21 -16.14
N THR A 448 -18.42 -8.13 -16.39
CA THR A 448 -17.41 -8.39 -15.35
C THR A 448 -17.43 -7.24 -14.34
N GLU A 449 -17.03 -7.49 -13.10
CA GLU A 449 -16.88 -6.41 -12.12
C GLU A 449 -15.78 -5.45 -12.57
N SER A 450 -16.03 -4.15 -12.39
CA SER A 450 -15.07 -3.07 -12.55
C SER A 450 -14.50 -2.74 -11.18
N GLY A 451 -13.19 -2.90 -11.02
CA GLY A 451 -12.48 -2.59 -9.79
C GLY A 451 -12.64 -1.12 -9.44
N GLY A 452 -12.90 -0.83 -8.16
CA GLY A 452 -13.08 0.55 -7.69
C GLY A 452 -14.44 1.18 -7.99
N ALA A 453 -15.35 0.51 -8.70
CA ALA A 453 -16.70 1.01 -8.97
C ALA A 453 -17.62 0.93 -7.74
N TYR A 454 -18.37 2.00 -7.46
CA TYR A 454 -19.42 2.00 -6.43
C TYR A 454 -20.76 1.54 -6.97
N ASN A 455 -21.04 1.88 -8.23
CA ASN A 455 -22.25 1.48 -8.93
C ASN A 455 -22.07 1.58 -10.45
N TYR A 456 -23.10 1.16 -11.18
CA TYR A 456 -23.15 1.16 -12.63
C TYR A 456 -24.41 1.85 -13.16
N SER A 457 -24.27 2.47 -14.33
CA SER A 457 -25.34 3.06 -15.13
C SER A 457 -25.38 2.42 -16.52
N ALA A 458 -26.53 1.91 -16.94
CA ALA A 458 -26.70 1.28 -18.25
C ALA A 458 -27.37 2.24 -19.24
N TYR A 459 -26.88 2.29 -20.46
CA TYR A 459 -27.34 3.21 -21.49
C TYR A 459 -27.60 2.53 -22.83
N HIS A 460 -28.47 3.10 -23.67
CA HIS A 460 -28.60 2.70 -25.05
C HIS A 460 -28.74 3.85 -26.04
N TYR A 461 -28.44 3.55 -27.30
CA TYR A 461 -28.63 4.45 -28.44
C TYR A 461 -28.90 3.67 -29.74
N SER A 462 -29.30 4.38 -30.79
CA SER A 462 -29.56 3.81 -32.13
C SER A 462 -28.29 3.67 -32.99
N SER A 463 -27.12 4.02 -32.46
CA SER A 463 -25.82 3.93 -33.15
C SER A 463 -24.72 3.68 -32.13
N TYR A 464 -23.53 3.31 -32.59
CA TYR A 464 -22.38 3.01 -31.73
C TYR A 464 -22.13 4.14 -30.72
N ILE A 465 -21.91 3.76 -29.46
CA ILE A 465 -21.68 4.69 -28.35
C ILE A 465 -20.19 4.66 -28.01
N SER A 466 -19.53 5.81 -28.15
CA SER A 466 -18.14 6.01 -27.73
C SER A 466 -18.01 6.97 -26.53
N GLU A 467 -19.10 7.66 -26.18
CA GLU A 467 -19.19 8.62 -25.09
C GLU A 467 -20.66 8.76 -24.65
N ILE A 468 -20.90 9.13 -23.39
CA ILE A 468 -22.23 9.47 -22.90
C ILE A 468 -22.50 10.96 -23.17
N ASN A 469 -23.53 11.25 -23.95
CA ASN A 469 -23.96 12.62 -24.25
C ASN A 469 -25.49 12.70 -24.27
N SER A 470 -26.04 13.89 -24.57
CA SER A 470 -27.49 14.13 -24.54
C SER A 470 -28.33 13.29 -25.52
N SER A 471 -27.69 12.60 -26.48
CA SER A 471 -28.36 11.72 -27.44
C SER A 471 -28.50 10.28 -26.94
N VAL A 472 -27.70 9.90 -25.95
CA VAL A 472 -27.71 8.57 -25.35
C VAL A 472 -28.82 8.50 -24.29
N THR A 473 -29.57 7.41 -24.27
CA THR A 473 -30.71 7.22 -23.34
C THR A 473 -30.29 6.36 -22.16
N LEU A 474 -30.42 6.89 -20.95
CA LEU A 474 -30.26 6.15 -19.71
C LEU A 474 -31.35 5.06 -19.59
N ILE A 475 -30.93 3.82 -19.39
CA ILE A 475 -31.82 2.69 -19.11
C ILE A 475 -32.10 2.62 -17.62
N GLN A 476 -31.03 2.54 -16.82
CA GLN A 476 -31.09 2.41 -15.37
C GLN A 476 -29.78 2.88 -14.75
N ASP A 477 -29.86 3.50 -13.58
CA ASP A 477 -28.73 4.00 -12.79
C ASP A 477 -28.70 3.35 -11.41
N GLY A 478 -27.57 3.46 -10.70
CA GLY A 478 -27.38 2.99 -9.34
C GLY A 478 -27.38 1.47 -9.21
N LEU A 479 -26.99 0.75 -10.26
CA LEU A 479 -26.87 -0.70 -10.24
C LEU A 479 -25.64 -1.11 -9.41
N THR A 480 -25.81 -2.02 -8.45
CA THR A 480 -24.69 -2.53 -7.63
C THR A 480 -24.39 -4.00 -7.89
N ILE A 481 -25.14 -4.62 -8.81
CA ILE A 481 -24.97 -6.02 -9.21
C ILE A 481 -24.66 -5.99 -10.71
N PRO A 482 -23.66 -6.74 -11.20
CA PRO A 482 -23.20 -6.68 -12.57
C PRO A 482 -24.13 -7.43 -13.57
N SER A 483 -25.43 -7.19 -13.45
CA SER A 483 -26.45 -7.78 -14.31
C SER A 483 -27.71 -6.90 -14.40
N LEU A 484 -28.35 -6.90 -15.57
CA LEU A 484 -29.60 -6.19 -15.80
C LEU A 484 -30.49 -6.94 -16.79
N ILE A 485 -31.76 -7.17 -16.45
CA ILE A 485 -32.74 -7.73 -17.39
C ILE A 485 -33.50 -6.61 -18.09
N LEU A 486 -33.47 -6.61 -19.42
CA LEU A 486 -34.15 -5.68 -20.28
C LEU A 486 -35.42 -6.30 -20.85
N THR A 487 -36.49 -5.50 -20.93
CA THR A 487 -37.79 -5.94 -21.46
C THR A 487 -38.44 -4.83 -22.28
N GLY A 488 -39.31 -5.19 -23.22
CA GLY A 488 -40.13 -4.23 -23.97
C GLY A 488 -39.42 -3.58 -25.16
N TYR A 489 -38.31 -4.15 -25.63
CA TYR A 489 -37.63 -3.68 -26.82
C TYR A 489 -38.41 -4.09 -28.09
N THR A 490 -38.47 -3.18 -29.06
CA THR A 490 -39.20 -3.38 -30.34
C THR A 490 -38.23 -3.64 -31.49
N ASN A 491 -38.75 -3.92 -32.69
CA ASN A 491 -37.89 -4.17 -33.85
C ASN A 491 -36.92 -3.01 -34.11
N GLY A 492 -35.62 -3.30 -34.12
CA GLY A 492 -34.56 -2.31 -34.29
C GLY A 492 -33.21 -2.83 -33.83
N THR A 493 -32.16 -2.03 -34.06
CA THR A 493 -30.81 -2.30 -33.56
C THR A 493 -30.50 -1.32 -32.43
N TYR A 494 -30.09 -1.86 -31.29
CA TYR A 494 -29.78 -1.10 -30.09
C TYR A 494 -28.31 -1.28 -29.74
N TYR A 495 -27.60 -0.17 -29.58
CA TYR A 495 -26.24 -0.15 -29.07
C TYR A 495 -26.29 0.14 -27.58
N ILE A 496 -25.61 -0.66 -26.78
CA ILE A 496 -25.71 -0.63 -25.32
C ILE A 496 -24.29 -0.56 -24.74
N VAL A 497 -24.12 0.29 -23.73
CA VAL A 497 -22.92 0.39 -22.88
C VAL A 497 -23.35 0.42 -21.41
N VAL A 498 -22.43 0.04 -20.54
CA VAL A 498 -22.52 0.25 -19.10
C VAL A 498 -21.39 1.18 -18.69
N GLU A 499 -21.67 2.10 -17.78
CA GLU A 499 -20.73 3.03 -17.17
C GLU A 499 -20.53 2.60 -15.71
N ALA A 500 -19.30 2.30 -15.33
CA ALA A 500 -18.91 2.10 -13.94
C ALA A 500 -18.53 3.46 -13.35
N VAL A 501 -18.96 3.75 -12.12
CA VAL A 501 -18.79 5.08 -11.49
C VAL A 501 -18.28 4.95 -10.06
N ASN A 502 -17.34 5.81 -9.68
CA ASN A 502 -16.93 6.05 -8.30
C ASN A 502 -16.82 7.57 -8.04
N GLU A 503 -16.26 7.97 -6.90
CA GLU A 503 -16.12 9.40 -6.56
C GLU A 503 -15.04 10.13 -7.38
N PHE A 504 -14.09 9.40 -7.95
CA PHE A 504 -12.97 9.94 -8.74
C PHE A 504 -13.32 10.08 -10.23
N GLY A 505 -14.24 9.25 -10.73
CA GLY A 505 -14.77 9.36 -12.09
C GLY A 505 -15.48 8.11 -12.58
N SER A 506 -15.29 7.77 -13.84
CA SER A 506 -16.09 6.74 -14.51
C SER A 506 -15.38 6.10 -15.70
N THR A 507 -15.68 4.82 -15.94
CA THR A 507 -15.17 4.04 -17.07
C THR A 507 -16.31 3.40 -17.84
N LEU A 508 -16.25 3.40 -19.16
CA LEU A 508 -17.24 2.77 -20.03
C LEU A 508 -16.83 1.35 -20.42
N SER A 509 -17.80 0.44 -20.41
CA SER A 509 -17.62 -0.89 -21.00
C SER A 509 -17.39 -0.81 -22.51
N ASN A 510 -17.03 -1.95 -23.12
CA ASN A 510 -17.24 -2.14 -24.55
C ASN A 510 -18.72 -1.88 -24.95
N CYS A 511 -18.92 -1.37 -26.17
CA CYS A 511 -20.26 -1.18 -26.74
C CYS A 511 -20.72 -2.45 -27.46
N ILE A 512 -21.84 -3.03 -27.02
CA ILE A 512 -22.47 -4.17 -27.68
C ILE A 512 -23.64 -3.72 -28.56
N SER A 513 -24.00 -4.53 -29.57
CA SER A 513 -25.19 -4.30 -30.40
C SER A 513 -26.17 -5.47 -30.30
N VAL A 514 -27.45 -5.17 -30.07
CA VAL A 514 -28.54 -6.15 -30.05
C VAL A 514 -29.53 -5.81 -31.16
N GLU A 515 -29.74 -6.74 -32.10
CA GLU A 515 -30.78 -6.65 -33.12
C GLU A 515 -32.04 -7.37 -32.61
N VAL A 516 -33.15 -6.65 -32.47
CA VAL A 516 -34.44 -7.20 -32.07
C VAL A 516 -35.33 -7.33 -33.30
N LEU A 517 -35.89 -8.53 -33.50
CA LEU A 517 -36.81 -8.88 -34.58
C LEU A 517 -37.99 -9.70 -34.04
N LEU A 518 -39.00 -9.00 -33.52
CA LEU A 518 -40.25 -9.61 -33.06
C LEU A 518 -41.04 -10.18 -34.24
N PRO A 519 -41.58 -11.40 -34.10
CA PRO A 519 -42.45 -12.00 -35.11
C PRO A 519 -43.72 -11.15 -35.29
N TYR A 520 -44.07 -10.89 -36.55
CA TYR A 520 -45.30 -10.19 -36.88
C TYR A 520 -46.52 -10.98 -36.36
N VAL A 521 -47.24 -10.41 -35.38
CA VAL A 521 -48.56 -10.90 -34.98
C VAL A 521 -49.60 -10.14 -35.80
N PRO A 522 -50.34 -10.80 -36.73
CA PRO A 522 -51.40 -10.14 -37.47
C PRO A 522 -52.47 -9.65 -36.48
N GLN A 523 -52.70 -8.34 -36.47
CA GLN A 523 -53.86 -7.77 -35.77
C GLN A 523 -55.12 -8.42 -36.35
N VAL A 524 -55.79 -9.26 -35.56
CA VAL A 524 -57.12 -9.76 -35.93
C VAL A 524 -58.04 -8.53 -35.97
N LEU A 525 -58.46 -8.14 -37.17
CA LEU A 525 -59.43 -7.08 -37.42
C LEU A 525 -60.61 -7.23 -36.45
N GLN A 526 -60.73 -6.31 -35.49
CA GLN A 526 -62.00 -6.09 -34.81
C GLN A 526 -63.00 -5.60 -35.84
N THR A 527 -63.99 -6.44 -36.16
CA THR A 527 -65.13 -6.02 -36.95
C THR A 527 -66.02 -5.09 -36.11
N PRO A 528 -66.50 -3.97 -36.66
CA PRO A 528 -67.44 -3.11 -35.97
C PRO A 528 -68.85 -3.68 -36.14
N SER A 529 -69.41 -4.30 -35.11
CA SER A 529 -70.85 -4.23 -34.78
C SER A 529 -71.16 -5.08 -33.55
N GLY A 530 -71.95 -4.48 -32.66
CA GLY A 530 -72.29 -5.06 -31.37
C GLY A 530 -72.98 -6.41 -31.46
N SER A 531 -72.52 -7.33 -30.63
CA SER A 531 -73.36 -8.18 -29.79
C SER A 531 -72.46 -8.75 -28.70
N SER A 532 -72.77 -8.42 -27.45
CA SER A 532 -72.13 -8.98 -26.28
C SER A 532 -72.28 -10.51 -26.27
N ILE A 533 -71.15 -11.22 -26.19
CA ILE A 533 -71.09 -12.63 -25.77
C ILE A 533 -70.06 -12.71 -24.61
N PRO A 534 -70.35 -13.39 -23.50
CA PRO A 534 -69.86 -12.97 -22.19
C PRO A 534 -68.76 -13.89 -21.65
N PHE A 535 -67.48 -13.63 -21.92
CA PHE A 535 -66.37 -14.37 -21.28
C PHE A 535 -65.13 -13.53 -20.94
N GLY A 536 -65.26 -12.21 -20.82
CA GLY A 536 -64.13 -11.28 -20.61
C GLY A 536 -63.39 -11.36 -19.28
N ASN A 537 -63.78 -12.21 -18.31
CA ASN A 537 -63.16 -12.26 -16.99
C ASN A 537 -62.59 -13.63 -16.56
N PHE A 538 -62.53 -14.64 -17.43
CA PHE A 538 -62.04 -15.97 -17.03
C PHE A 538 -60.52 -16.16 -17.13
N TYR A 539 -59.78 -15.34 -17.88
CA TYR A 539 -58.33 -15.48 -17.99
C TYR A 539 -57.54 -14.81 -16.85
N LEU A 540 -58.09 -13.78 -16.21
CA LEU A 540 -57.45 -13.13 -15.05
C LEU A 540 -57.65 -13.90 -13.73
N ILE A 541 -58.71 -14.72 -13.64
CA ILE A 541 -59.01 -15.48 -12.41
C ILE A 541 -58.22 -16.81 -12.38
N ILE A 542 -57.96 -17.44 -13.54
CA ILE A 542 -57.17 -18.70 -13.59
C ILE A 542 -55.68 -18.44 -13.34
N SER A 543 -55.13 -17.30 -13.74
CA SER A 543 -53.73 -16.94 -13.46
C SER A 543 -53.51 -16.58 -11.98
N ILE A 544 -54.46 -15.90 -11.33
CA ILE A 544 -54.38 -15.56 -9.91
C ILE A 544 -54.57 -16.81 -9.02
N ILE A 545 -55.44 -17.76 -9.39
CA ILE A 545 -55.60 -19.02 -8.65
C ILE A 545 -54.37 -19.95 -8.83
N GLY A 546 -53.73 -19.95 -10.00
CA GLY A 546 -52.49 -20.69 -10.25
C GLY A 546 -51.30 -20.20 -9.41
N ILE A 547 -51.16 -18.88 -9.28
CA ILE A 547 -50.08 -18.26 -8.47
C ILE A 547 -50.33 -18.48 -6.96
N ILE A 548 -51.58 -18.40 -6.48
CA ILE A 548 -51.92 -18.69 -5.09
C ILE A 548 -51.72 -20.19 -4.74
N TYR A 549 -52.02 -21.12 -5.67
CA TYR A 549 -51.77 -22.54 -5.44
C TYR A 549 -50.27 -22.87 -5.35
N LEU A 550 -49.42 -22.22 -6.16
CA LEU A 550 -47.97 -22.43 -6.12
C LEU A 550 -47.34 -21.91 -4.81
N ILE A 551 -47.79 -20.74 -4.33
CA ILE A 551 -47.31 -20.13 -3.08
C ILE A 551 -47.73 -20.96 -1.85
N VAL A 552 -48.93 -21.55 -1.85
CA VAL A 552 -49.41 -22.41 -0.75
C VAL A 552 -48.71 -23.78 -0.77
N HIS A 553 -48.28 -24.29 -1.93
CA HIS A 553 -47.59 -25.58 -2.01
C HIS A 553 -46.10 -25.49 -1.60
N ILE A 554 -45.44 -24.37 -1.87
CA ILE A 554 -44.03 -24.14 -1.48
C ILE A 554 -43.91 -23.93 0.03
N LYS A 555 -44.88 -23.29 0.70
CA LYS A 555 -44.90 -23.16 2.17
C LYS A 555 -45.20 -24.44 2.96
N ARG A 556 -45.53 -25.56 2.31
CA ARG A 556 -45.87 -26.83 2.97
C ARG A 556 -44.77 -27.90 2.87
N LYS A 557 -43.61 -27.55 2.29
CA LYS A 557 -42.44 -28.44 2.14
C LYS A 557 -41.11 -27.80 2.59
N LEU A 558 -41.17 -26.73 3.39
CA LEU A 558 -40.09 -26.30 4.26
C LEU A 558 -40.48 -26.59 5.71
#